data_AF-A0A380FKV6-F1
#
_entry.id   AF-A0A380FKV6-F1
#
_cell.length_a   1.000
_cell.length_b   1.000
_cell.length_c   1.000
_cell.angle_alpha   90.00
_cell.angle_beta   90.00
_cell.angle_gamma   90.00
#
_symmetry.space_group_name_H-M   'P 1'
#
loop_
_entity.id
_entity.type
_entity.pdbx_description
1 polymer ?
#
loop_
_entity_poly.entity_id
_entity_poly.type
_entity_poly.pdbx_seq_one_letter_code
_entity_poly.pdbx_strand_id
1 'polypeptide(L)' 'MANKQVEISMAEWDVMNIIWNKKSVSANEIVVEIQKK' A
#
# COMPACT_ATOMS: atom_id res chain seq x y z
N MET A 1 -14.70 -16.65 -12.23
CA MET A 1 -14.67 -16.19 -10.82
C MET A 1 -14.73 -14.67 -10.85
N ALA A 2 -15.87 -14.08 -10.54
CA ALA A 2 -15.93 -12.63 -10.39
C ALA A 2 -15.16 -12.28 -9.11
N ASN A 3 -14.11 -11.47 -9.22
CA ASN A 3 -13.46 -10.94 -8.02
C ASN A 3 -14.53 -10.15 -7.27
N LYS A 4 -14.67 -10.45 -5.96
CA LYS A 4 -15.47 -9.63 -5.07
C LYS A 4 -15.04 -8.17 -5.23
N GLN A 5 -16.00 -7.25 -5.08
CA GLN A 5 -15.71 -5.82 -5.08
C GLN A 5 -14.54 -5.56 -4.14
N VAL A 6 -13.44 -5.05 -4.70
CA VAL A 6 -12.21 -4.80 -3.93
C VAL A 6 -12.39 -3.45 -3.28
N GLU A 7 -12.60 -3.45 -1.98
CA GLU A 7 -12.61 -2.25 -1.17
C GLU A 7 -11.20 -2.04 -0.61
N ILE A 8 -10.74 -0.79 -0.66
CA ILE A 8 -9.45 -0.36 -0.12
C ILE A 8 -9.77 0.75 0.88
N SER A 9 -9.48 0.50 2.15
CA SER A 9 -9.63 1.49 3.21
C SER A 9 -8.64 2.64 3.05
N MET A 10 -8.89 3.77 3.72
CA MET A 10 -7.98 4.91 3.66
C MET A 10 -6.55 4.58 4.13
N ALA A 11 -6.40 3.71 5.13
CA ALA A 11 -5.08 3.28 5.61
C ALA A 11 -4.36 2.38 4.59
N GLU A 12 -5.10 1.50 3.90
CA GLU A 12 -4.55 0.66 2.84
C GLU A 12 -4.16 1.50 1.61
N TRP A 13 -4.83 2.62 1.36
CA TRP A 13 -4.44 3.55 0.29
C TRP A 13 -3.05 4.16 0.50
N ASP A 14 -2.67 4.49 1.73
CA ASP A 14 -1.32 4.98 2.03
C ASP A 14 -0.26 3.93 1.69
N VAL A 15 -0.51 2.66 2.03
CA VAL A 15 0.35 1.53 1.66
C VAL A 15 0.40 1.37 0.14
N MET A 16 -0.74 1.44 -0.54
CA MET A 16 -0.82 1.19 -1.97
C MET A 16 -0.13 2.27 -2.80
N ASN A 17 -0.18 3.52 -2.34
CA ASN A 17 0.58 4.63 -2.93
C ASN A 17 2.10 4.37 -2.89
N ILE A 18 2.61 3.84 -1.78
CA ILE A 18 4.03 3.50 -1.64
C ILE A 18 4.40 2.37 -2.62
N ILE A 19 3.57 1.33 -2.70
CA ILE A 19 3.78 0.19 -3.61
C ILE A 19 3.79 0.67 -5.07
N TRP A 20 2.81 1.49 -5.48
CA TRP A 20 2.75 2.00 -6.86
C TRP A 20 3.93 2.90 -7.22
N ASN A 21 4.40 3.73 -6.28
CA ASN A 21 5.53 4.61 -6.50
C ASN A 21 6.85 3.82 -6.64
N LYS A 22 7.10 2.86 -5.73
CA LYS A 22 8.36 2.10 -5.69
C LYS A 22 8.37 0.85 -6.59
N LYS A 23 7.22 0.43 -7.13
CA LYS A 23 6.99 -0.79 -7.94
C LYS A 23 7.21 -2.11 -7.19
N SER A 24 8.34 -2.24 -6.50
CA SER A 24 8.69 -3.36 -5.64
C SER A 24 9.31 -2.81 -4.37
N VAL A 25 8.79 -3.20 -3.22
CA VAL A 25 9.19 -2.66 -1.93
C VAL A 25 9.02 -3.73 -0.85
N SER A 26 9.94 -3.79 0.11
CA SER A 26 9.80 -4.68 1.26
C SER A 26 8.81 -4.13 2.28
N ALA A 27 8.23 -5.00 3.11
CA ALA A 27 7.32 -4.58 4.18
C ALA A 27 7.97 -3.56 5.15
N ASN A 28 9.25 -3.76 5.49
CA ASN A 28 9.97 -2.85 6.37
C ASN A 28 10.12 -1.45 5.76
N GLU A 29 10.37 -1.36 4.46
CA GLU A 29 10.44 -0.07 3.77
C GLU A 29 9.08 0.63 3.75
N ILE A 30 7.97 -0.10 3.59
CA ILE A 30 6.63 0.49 3.71
C ILE A 30 6.44 1.11 5.10
N VAL A 31 6.80 0.37 6.16
CA VAL A 31 6.70 0.87 7.55
C VAL A 31 7.52 2.14 7.74
N VAL A 32 8.76 2.15 7.23
CA VAL A 32 9.64 3.33 7.31
C VAL A 32 9.08 4.51 6.53
N GLU A 33 8.50 4.31 5.33
CA GLU A 33 7.89 5.38 4.56
C GLU A 33 6.63 5.96 5.24
N ILE A 34 5.81 5.11 5.87
CA ILE A 34 4.63 5.56 6.62
C ILE A 34 5.04 6.39 7.85
N GLN A 35 6.10 5.99 8.56
CA GLN A 35 6.59 6.68 9.76
C GLN A 35 7.31 8.01 9.47
N LYS A 36 7.80 8.23 8.25
CA LYS A 36 8.43 9.49 7.83
C LYS A 36 7.42 10.60 7.55
N LYS A 37 6.16 10.25 7.33
CA LYS A 37 5.05 11.18 7.09
C LYS A 37 4.67 11.88 8.39
#